data_AF-A0A7V3A6M9-F1
#
_entry.id   AF-A0A7V3A6M9-F1
#
_cell.length_a   1.000
_cell.length_b   1.000
_cell.length_c   1.000
_cell.angle_alpha   90.00
_cell.angle_beta   90.00
_cell.angle_gamma   90.00
#
_symmetry.space_group_name_H-M   'P 1'
#
loop_
_entity.id
_entity.type
_entity.pdbx_description
1 polymer ?
#
loop_
_entity_poly.entity_id
_entity_poly.type
_entity_poly.pdbx_seq_one_letter_code
_entity_poly.pdbx_strand_id
1 'polypeptide(L)'
;MNPIARKIRELREKNNLSQAYLASYLGLSRPTYVLIEQGKRELRLQEAKRLASLFGMTVDQLVQADYSGPKVILEKAEPYGRSENQRTRIIMDRANVKKFKEVLLYVLSRIGARPNIGETALYKILYFIDFDYYEKYEEQLTGARYLRNHFGPTPVEFKQIVEEMVEKREILPIKNKYFGFDQNKYLPLREADLSILSAREIKHIDEVLARLADKNARELTEYAHQDTPWLVHQDGEIISYETVFYRDVEHSVRNYQDEL
;
A
#
# COMPACT_ATOMS: atom_id res chain seq x y z
N MET A 1 9.00 -28.14 -10.80
CA MET A 1 7.88 -27.17 -10.85
C MET A 1 8.46 -25.84 -11.36
N ASN A 2 7.85 -25.22 -12.37
CA ASN A 2 8.34 -23.95 -12.93
C ASN A 2 8.43 -22.89 -11.81
N PRO A 3 9.58 -22.22 -11.58
CA PRO A 3 9.75 -21.24 -10.50
C PRO A 3 8.72 -20.10 -10.53
N ILE A 4 8.35 -19.67 -11.73
CA ILE A 4 7.35 -18.61 -11.95
C ILE A 4 5.96 -19.11 -11.58
N ALA A 5 5.61 -20.34 -11.96
CA ALA A 5 4.33 -20.96 -11.61
C ALA A 5 4.17 -21.13 -10.10
N ARG A 6 5.24 -21.54 -9.41
CA ARG A 6 5.27 -21.62 -7.93
C ARG A 6 5.08 -20.23 -7.31
N LYS A 7 5.81 -19.22 -7.81
CA LYS A 7 5.71 -17.84 -7.31
C LYS A 7 4.32 -17.23 -7.52
N ILE A 8 3.70 -17.44 -8.68
CA ILE A 8 2.32 -17.01 -8.94
C ILE A 8 1.36 -17.66 -7.95
N ARG A 9 1.51 -18.96 -7.72
CA ARG A 9 0.68 -19.69 -6.76
C ARG A 9 0.86 -19.17 -5.34
N GLU A 10 2.10 -18.96 -4.92
CA GLU A 10 2.43 -18.38 -3.61
C GLU A 10 1.84 -16.97 -3.46
N LEU A 11 1.93 -16.12 -4.50
CA LEU A 11 1.33 -14.78 -4.50
C LEU A 11 -0.19 -14.85 -4.48
N ARG A 12 -0.81 -15.75 -5.26
CA ARG A 12 -2.25 -15.99 -5.25
C ARG A 12 -2.71 -16.38 -3.83
N GLU A 13 -2.04 -17.36 -3.23
CA GLU A 13 -2.38 -17.88 -1.91
C GLU A 13 -2.10 -16.85 -0.81
N LYS A 14 -0.97 -16.15 -0.85
CA LYS A 14 -0.62 -15.06 0.08
C LYS A 14 -1.62 -13.89 0.04
N ASN A 15 -2.23 -13.64 -1.12
CA ASN A 15 -3.25 -12.60 -1.30
C ASN A 15 -4.67 -13.15 -1.26
N ASN A 16 -4.86 -14.43 -0.87
CA ASN A 16 -6.16 -15.09 -0.72
C ASN A 16 -7.05 -15.04 -1.97
N LEU A 17 -6.45 -15.07 -3.15
CA LEU A 17 -7.16 -15.03 -4.42
C LEU A 17 -7.54 -16.44 -4.86
N SER A 18 -8.76 -16.61 -5.35
CA SER A 18 -9.17 -17.89 -5.93
C SER A 18 -8.56 -18.04 -7.33
N GLN A 19 -8.34 -19.29 -7.75
CA GLN A 19 -7.93 -19.57 -9.14
C GLN A 19 -8.97 -19.07 -10.15
N ALA A 20 -10.25 -19.06 -9.78
CA ALA A 20 -11.32 -18.53 -10.61
C ALA A 20 -11.23 -17.01 -10.78
N TYR A 21 -10.91 -16.30 -9.69
CA TYR A 21 -10.71 -14.86 -9.72
C TYR A 21 -9.50 -14.48 -10.58
N LEU A 22 -8.35 -15.14 -10.40
CA LEU A 22 -7.18 -14.85 -11.24
C LEU A 22 -7.38 -15.23 -12.70
N ALA A 23 -8.12 -16.30 -12.97
CA ALA A 23 -8.51 -16.64 -14.34
C ALA A 23 -9.36 -15.52 -14.96
N SER A 24 -10.42 -15.09 -14.28
CA SER A 24 -11.27 -13.98 -14.73
C SER A 24 -10.48 -12.69 -14.90
N TYR A 25 -9.63 -12.36 -13.93
CA TYR A 25 -8.76 -11.19 -13.99
C TYR A 25 -7.82 -11.23 -15.19
N LEU A 26 -7.29 -12.40 -15.57
CA LEU A 26 -6.44 -12.52 -16.75
C LEU A 26 -7.20 -12.67 -18.08
N GLY A 27 -8.54 -12.72 -18.05
CA GLY A 27 -9.35 -13.00 -19.25
C GLY A 27 -9.22 -14.46 -19.71
N LEU A 28 -8.97 -15.37 -18.78
CA LEU A 28 -8.76 -16.79 -19.02
C LEU A 28 -9.88 -17.64 -18.42
N SER A 29 -10.06 -18.85 -18.95
CA SER A 29 -10.89 -19.86 -18.27
C SER A 29 -10.17 -20.38 -17.02
N ARG A 30 -10.94 -20.76 -16.00
CA ARG A 30 -10.38 -21.36 -14.77
C ARG A 30 -9.48 -22.57 -15.07
N PRO A 31 -9.87 -23.54 -15.92
CA PRO A 31 -8.98 -24.64 -16.31
C PRO A 31 -7.66 -24.16 -16.93
N THR A 32 -7.70 -23.13 -17.79
CA THR A 32 -6.50 -22.56 -18.41
C THR A 32 -5.55 -21.98 -17.36
N TYR A 33 -6.07 -21.27 -16.37
CA TYR A 33 -5.25 -20.70 -15.29
C TYR A 33 -4.61 -21.78 -14.41
N VAL A 34 -5.35 -22.86 -14.09
CA VAL A 34 -4.80 -24.00 -13.32
C VAL A 34 -3.58 -24.61 -14.01
N LEU A 35 -3.58 -24.70 -15.34
CA LEU A 35 -2.43 -25.20 -16.10
C LEU A 35 -1.21 -24.29 -15.97
N ILE A 36 -1.39 -22.98 -15.79
CA ILE A 36 -0.30 -22.02 -15.55
C ILE A 36 0.33 -22.30 -14.19
N GLU A 37 -0.47 -22.42 -13.12
CA GLU A 37 0.07 -22.71 -11.77
C GLU A 37 0.71 -24.09 -11.64
N GLN A 38 0.26 -25.06 -12.44
CA GLN A 38 0.90 -26.37 -12.55
C GLN A 38 2.19 -26.34 -13.38
N GLY A 39 2.48 -25.24 -14.08
CA GLY A 39 3.62 -25.11 -14.99
C GLY A 39 3.45 -25.89 -16.30
N LYS A 40 2.24 -26.34 -16.64
CA LYS A 40 1.90 -27.04 -17.88
C LYS A 40 1.59 -26.07 -19.03
N ARG A 41 1.35 -24.80 -18.71
CA ARG A 41 1.17 -23.71 -19.68
C ARG A 41 2.06 -22.55 -19.27
N GLU A 42 2.76 -21.97 -20.24
CA GLU A 42 3.57 -20.78 -20.00
C GLU A 42 2.71 -19.53 -19.77
N LEU A 43 3.26 -18.61 -18.99
CA LEU A 43 2.67 -17.30 -18.72
C LEU A 43 3.05 -16.34 -19.85
N ARG A 44 2.06 -15.76 -20.54
CA ARG A 44 2.33 -14.78 -21.60
C ARG A 44 2.74 -13.44 -21.00
N LEU A 45 3.51 -12.64 -21.75
CA LEU A 45 3.98 -11.32 -21.28
C LEU A 45 2.83 -10.40 -20.83
N GLN A 46 1.70 -10.37 -21.54
CA GLN A 46 0.54 -9.57 -21.13
C GLN A 46 -0.08 -10.08 -19.82
N GLU A 47 -0.15 -11.40 -19.63
CA GLU A 47 -0.63 -12.02 -18.38
C GLU A 47 0.32 -11.72 -17.22
N ALA A 48 1.63 -11.76 -17.48
CA ALA A 48 2.68 -11.40 -16.52
C ALA A 48 2.58 -9.94 -16.08
N LYS A 49 2.36 -9.00 -17.03
CA LYS A 49 2.14 -7.58 -16.72
C LYS A 49 0.94 -7.39 -15.80
N ARG A 50 -0.19 -8.03 -16.11
CA ARG A 50 -1.41 -7.93 -15.29
C ARG A 50 -1.21 -8.54 -13.89
N LEU A 51 -0.59 -9.71 -13.78
CA LEU A 51 -0.26 -10.30 -12.48
C LEU A 51 0.70 -9.42 -11.68
N ALA A 52 1.69 -8.81 -12.32
CA ALA A 52 2.62 -7.90 -11.67
C ALA A 52 1.89 -6.68 -11.09
N SER A 53 1.04 -6.02 -11.87
CA SER A 53 0.17 -4.92 -11.41
C SER A 53 -0.76 -5.34 -10.28
N LEU A 54 -1.38 -6.51 -10.37
CA LEU A 54 -2.28 -7.03 -9.34
C LEU A 54 -1.59 -7.21 -7.98
N PHE A 55 -0.34 -7.70 -8.00
CA PHE A 55 0.43 -7.94 -6.78
C PHE A 55 1.34 -6.76 -6.38
N GLY A 56 1.19 -5.60 -7.03
CA GLY A 56 1.97 -4.40 -6.71
C GLY A 56 3.48 -4.59 -6.93
N MET A 57 3.88 -5.31 -7.98
CA MET A 57 5.27 -5.60 -8.30
C MET A 57 5.57 -5.37 -9.79
N THR A 58 6.84 -5.35 -10.17
CA THR A 58 7.25 -5.30 -11.58
C THR A 58 7.22 -6.69 -12.23
N VAL A 59 7.18 -6.75 -13.56
CA VAL A 59 7.26 -8.03 -14.30
C VAL A 59 8.57 -8.76 -13.99
N ASP A 60 9.68 -8.02 -13.88
CA ASP A 60 10.96 -8.61 -13.49
C ASP A 60 10.92 -9.22 -12.08
N GLN A 61 10.23 -8.57 -11.14
CA GLN A 61 9.98 -9.12 -9.81
C GLN A 61 9.13 -10.38 -9.85
N LEU A 62 8.14 -10.45 -10.74
CA LEU A 62 7.32 -11.66 -10.88
C LEU A 62 8.14 -12.83 -11.44
N VAL A 63 9.09 -12.55 -12.35
CA VAL A 63 9.84 -13.57 -13.10
C VAL A 63 11.11 -14.03 -12.37
N GLN A 64 11.79 -13.15 -11.63
CA GLN A 64 13.03 -13.49 -10.93
C GLN A 64 12.80 -13.71 -9.42
N ALA A 65 13.45 -14.73 -8.85
CA ALA A 65 13.37 -15.04 -7.43
C ALA A 65 14.04 -13.97 -6.55
N ASP A 66 15.06 -13.27 -7.07
CA ASP A 66 15.94 -12.36 -6.31
C ASP A 66 15.76 -10.87 -6.65
N TYR A 67 14.66 -10.49 -7.30
CA TYR A 67 14.46 -9.09 -7.70
C TYR A 67 13.94 -8.21 -6.54
N SER A 68 14.83 -7.40 -5.97
CA SER A 68 14.48 -6.15 -5.30
C SER A 68 14.00 -5.16 -6.37
N GLY A 69 12.77 -4.65 -6.26
CA GLY A 69 12.18 -3.68 -7.20
C GLY A 69 12.92 -2.35 -7.24
N PRO A 70 12.27 -1.21 -7.57
CA PRO A 70 12.92 0.09 -7.36
C PRO A 70 13.45 0.14 -5.92
N LYS A 71 14.77 0.32 -5.78
CA LYS A 71 15.38 0.53 -4.47
C LYS A 71 14.93 1.90 -4.01
N VAL A 72 13.91 1.93 -3.17
CA VAL A 72 13.67 3.09 -2.31
C VAL A 72 14.93 3.22 -1.46
N ILE A 73 15.50 4.42 -1.42
CA ILE A 73 16.68 4.71 -0.60
C ILE A 73 16.22 5.76 0.40
N LEU A 74 16.01 5.33 1.64
CA LEU A 74 15.94 6.25 2.77
C LEU A 74 17.35 6.83 2.92
N GLU A 75 17.52 8.15 2.86
CA GLU A 75 18.84 8.76 2.93
C GLU A 75 19.60 8.25 4.17
N LYS A 76 20.67 7.46 4.00
CA LYS A 76 21.70 7.25 5.02
C LYS A 76 22.85 8.22 4.76
N ALA A 77 23.49 8.70 5.81
CA ALA A 77 24.58 9.67 5.69
C ALA A 77 25.80 8.92 5.14
N GLU A 78 26.29 9.31 3.97
CA GLU A 78 27.69 9.29 3.48
C GLU A 78 27.73 9.52 1.93
N PRO A 79 28.84 10.07 1.40
CA PRO A 79 28.84 10.94 0.22
C PRO A 79 28.90 10.23 -1.14
N TYR A 80 28.49 11.00 -2.15
CA TYR A 80 28.48 10.73 -3.59
C TYR A 80 29.53 9.73 -4.10
N GLY A 81 29.05 8.56 -4.55
CA GLY A 81 29.73 7.69 -5.51
C GLY A 81 28.85 7.50 -6.75
N ARG A 82 29.23 8.14 -7.86
CA ARG A 82 28.57 7.95 -9.16
C ARG A 82 28.74 6.49 -9.59
N SER A 83 27.63 5.80 -9.82
CA SER A 83 27.57 4.54 -10.56
C SER A 83 26.40 4.60 -11.53
N GLU A 84 26.76 4.49 -12.81
CA GLU A 84 25.89 4.44 -13.98
C GLU A 84 25.03 3.18 -13.95
N ASN A 85 23.78 3.34 -13.49
CA ASN A 85 22.65 2.52 -13.90
C ASN A 85 21.39 3.26 -13.46
N GLN A 86 20.80 4.02 -14.39
CA GLN A 86 19.59 4.81 -14.20
C GLN A 86 18.37 3.90 -14.06
N ARG A 87 18.21 3.31 -12.87
CA ARG A 87 16.90 2.88 -12.37
C ARG A 87 16.39 4.05 -11.53
N THR A 88 15.19 4.57 -11.82
CA THR A 88 14.60 5.75 -11.16
C THR A 88 14.68 5.60 -9.65
N ARG A 89 15.63 6.28 -9.01
CA ARG A 89 15.82 6.25 -7.56
C ARG A 89 14.72 7.09 -6.94
N ILE A 90 13.90 6.46 -6.13
CA ILE A 90 12.90 7.15 -5.32
C ILE A 90 13.59 7.60 -4.04
N ILE A 91 13.57 8.90 -3.78
CA ILE A 91 14.16 9.51 -2.58
C ILE A 91 13.02 10.13 -1.78
N MET A 92 12.83 9.65 -0.55
CA MET A 92 12.00 10.29 0.46
C MET A 92 12.94 10.97 1.45
N ASP A 93 12.67 12.23 1.80
CA ASP A 93 13.52 12.93 2.75
C ASP A 93 13.42 12.30 4.16
N ARG A 94 14.46 12.49 4.96
CA ARG A 94 14.53 11.89 6.31
C ARG A 94 13.43 12.36 7.25
N ALA A 95 12.98 13.60 7.13
CA ALA A 95 11.97 14.16 8.02
C ALA A 95 10.62 13.47 7.79
N ASN A 96 10.26 13.24 6.52
CA ASN A 96 9.09 12.50 6.08
C ASN A 96 9.20 11.02 6.46
N VAL A 97 10.36 10.39 6.33
CA VAL A 97 10.57 9.01 6.83
C VAL A 97 10.34 8.93 8.34
N LYS A 98 10.89 9.88 9.12
CA LYS A 98 10.70 9.91 10.57
C LYS A 98 9.21 10.10 10.91
N LYS A 99 8.55 11.07 10.27
CA LYS A 99 7.13 11.35 10.49
C LYS A 99 6.24 10.17 10.11
N PHE A 100 6.49 9.52 8.98
CA PHE A 100 5.78 8.30 8.57
C PHE A 100 5.85 7.21 9.64
N LYS A 101 7.02 6.97 10.23
CA LYS A 101 7.17 5.97 11.31
C LYS A 101 6.34 6.29 12.53
N GLU A 102 6.34 7.55 12.97
CA GLU A 102 5.55 7.97 14.13
C GLU A 102 4.04 7.91 13.85
N VAL A 103 3.60 8.30 12.64
CA VAL A 103 2.21 8.13 12.20
C VAL A 103 1.81 6.65 12.17
N LEU A 104 2.66 5.79 11.61
CA LEU A 104 2.41 4.35 11.55
C LEU A 104 2.27 3.75 12.95
N LEU A 105 3.18 4.08 13.87
CA LEU A 105 3.09 3.61 15.27
C LEU A 105 1.83 4.11 15.96
N TYR A 106 1.46 5.37 15.74
CA TYR A 106 0.25 5.96 16.31
C TYR A 106 -1.02 5.28 15.78
N VAL A 107 -1.12 5.06 14.47
CA VAL A 107 -2.25 4.33 13.87
C VAL A 107 -2.31 2.89 14.40
N LEU A 108 -1.17 2.19 14.47
CA LEU A 108 -1.11 0.82 14.96
C LEU A 108 -1.50 0.71 16.45
N SER A 109 -1.11 1.67 17.29
CA SER A 109 -1.48 1.66 18.71
C SER A 109 -2.99 1.86 18.92
N ARG A 110 -3.64 2.64 18.05
CA ARG A 110 -5.08 2.94 18.13
C ARG A 110 -5.96 1.84 17.54
N ILE A 111 -5.57 1.26 16.41
CA ILE A 111 -6.45 0.36 15.64
C ILE A 111 -5.80 -0.96 15.20
N GLY A 112 -4.49 -1.14 15.37
CA GLY A 112 -3.75 -2.31 14.86
C GLY A 112 -4.20 -3.64 15.47
N ALA A 113 -4.73 -3.63 16.71
CA ALA A 113 -5.26 -4.83 17.35
C ALA A 113 -6.59 -5.32 16.73
N ARG A 114 -7.36 -4.45 16.06
CA ARG A 114 -8.70 -4.77 15.55
C ARG A 114 -8.65 -5.87 14.49
N PRO A 115 -9.60 -6.83 14.48
CA PRO A 115 -9.54 -8.01 13.61
C PRO A 115 -9.66 -7.69 12.11
N ASN A 116 -10.40 -6.65 11.75
CA ASN A 116 -10.57 -6.16 10.38
C ASN A 116 -9.34 -5.38 9.85
N ILE A 117 -8.38 -5.02 10.71
CA ILE A 117 -7.20 -4.24 10.34
C ILE A 117 -6.03 -5.18 10.04
N GLY A 118 -5.87 -5.51 8.76
CA GLY A 118 -4.65 -6.11 8.21
C GLY A 118 -3.85 -5.10 7.38
N GLU A 119 -2.71 -5.53 6.84
CA GLU A 119 -1.81 -4.70 6.03
C GLU A 119 -2.51 -3.93 4.90
N THR A 120 -3.40 -4.58 4.14
CA THR A 120 -4.11 -3.92 3.02
C THR A 120 -5.17 -2.91 3.46
N ALA A 121 -5.70 -3.04 4.68
CA ALA A 121 -6.57 -2.02 5.28
C ALA A 121 -5.74 -0.83 5.75
N LEU A 122 -4.58 -1.11 6.36
CA LEU A 122 -3.63 -0.09 6.80
C LEU A 122 -3.13 0.80 5.65
N TYR A 123 -2.88 0.23 4.47
CA TYR A 123 -2.54 1.01 3.26
C TYR A 123 -3.58 2.07 2.91
N LYS A 124 -4.86 1.70 2.95
CA LYS A 124 -5.97 2.60 2.63
C LYS A 124 -6.13 3.68 3.70
N ILE A 125 -5.95 3.31 4.97
CA ILE A 125 -6.01 4.27 6.08
C ILE A 125 -4.87 5.29 5.97
N LEU A 126 -3.64 4.86 5.71
CA LEU A 126 -2.51 5.77 5.50
C LEU A 126 -2.74 6.70 4.29
N TYR A 127 -3.26 6.13 3.20
CA TYR A 127 -3.65 6.91 2.02
C TYR A 127 -4.65 8.02 2.36
N PHE A 128 -5.75 7.72 3.06
CA PHE A 128 -6.72 8.73 3.45
C PHE A 128 -6.16 9.72 4.48
N ILE A 129 -5.29 9.29 5.41
CA ILE A 129 -4.59 10.20 6.32
C ILE A 129 -3.82 11.27 5.51
N ASP A 130 -3.07 10.86 4.50
CA ASP A 130 -2.27 11.77 3.68
C ASP A 130 -3.12 12.64 2.75
N PHE A 131 -4.01 12.03 1.97
CA PHE A 131 -4.77 12.72 0.94
C PHE A 131 -5.83 13.65 1.53
N ASP A 132 -6.52 13.24 2.60
CA ASP A 132 -7.48 14.11 3.28
C ASP A 132 -6.76 15.29 3.96
N TYR A 133 -5.53 15.10 4.45
CA TYR A 133 -4.75 16.20 5.04
C TYR A 133 -4.32 17.20 3.97
N TYR A 134 -3.87 16.69 2.81
CA TYR A 134 -3.52 17.52 1.67
C TYR A 134 -4.72 18.26 1.12
N GLU A 135 -5.89 17.61 1.05
CA GLU A 135 -7.12 18.30 0.68
C GLU A 135 -7.39 19.45 1.65
N LYS A 136 -7.42 19.23 2.97
CA LYS A 136 -7.72 20.28 3.95
C LYS A 136 -6.70 21.42 3.99
N TYR A 137 -5.42 21.12 3.84
CA TYR A 137 -4.34 22.06 4.20
C TYR A 137 -3.30 22.30 3.13
N GLU A 138 -3.37 21.63 1.98
CA GLU A 138 -2.38 21.71 0.88
C GLU A 138 -0.94 21.34 1.31
N GLU A 139 -0.84 20.60 2.41
CA GLU A 139 0.39 20.06 2.98
C GLU A 139 0.33 18.53 2.95
N GLN A 140 1.45 17.86 2.68
CA GLN A 140 1.51 16.39 2.80
C GLN A 140 1.82 16.03 4.26
N LEU A 141 1.04 15.12 4.86
CA LEU A 141 1.25 14.72 6.25
C LEU A 141 2.51 13.87 6.38
N THR A 142 2.59 12.73 5.70
CA THR A 142 3.78 11.86 5.69
C THR A 142 4.63 12.03 4.45
N GLY A 143 4.05 12.52 3.34
CA GLY A 143 4.72 12.63 2.04
C GLY A 143 4.93 11.30 1.33
N ALA A 144 4.28 10.21 1.77
CA ALA A 144 4.34 8.94 1.07
C ALA A 144 3.68 9.03 -0.30
N ARG A 145 4.18 8.23 -1.24
CA ARG A 145 3.63 8.14 -2.59
C ARG A 145 2.82 6.86 -2.70
N TYR A 146 1.71 6.93 -3.41
CA TYR A 146 0.76 5.83 -3.47
C TYR A 146 0.62 5.34 -4.90
N LEU A 147 0.85 4.05 -5.12
CA LEU A 147 0.55 3.40 -6.39
C LEU A 147 -0.94 3.05 -6.44
N ARG A 148 -1.60 3.38 -7.55
CA ARG A 148 -2.91 2.86 -7.86
C ARG A 148 -2.77 1.36 -8.14
N ASN A 149 -3.23 0.53 -7.21
CA ASN A 149 -3.30 -0.93 -7.38
C ASN A 149 -4.75 -1.43 -7.35
N HIS A 150 -4.94 -2.68 -7.77
CA HIS A 150 -6.27 -3.30 -7.88
C HIS A 150 -7.02 -3.38 -6.55
N PHE A 151 -6.32 -3.51 -5.42
CA PHE A 151 -6.92 -3.58 -4.08
C PHE A 151 -6.91 -2.23 -3.37
N GLY A 152 -6.77 -1.13 -4.12
CA GLY A 152 -6.68 0.22 -3.59
C GLY A 152 -5.26 0.80 -3.65
N PRO A 153 -5.10 2.04 -3.16
CA PRO A 153 -3.82 2.73 -3.12
C PRO A 153 -2.82 1.99 -2.23
N THR A 154 -1.57 1.86 -2.69
CA THR A 154 -0.50 1.17 -1.95
C THR A 154 0.68 2.12 -1.74
N PRO A 155 1.07 2.42 -0.48
CA PRO A 155 2.21 3.28 -0.19
C PRO A 155 3.53 2.62 -0.65
N VAL A 156 4.28 3.33 -1.50
CA VAL A 156 5.50 2.81 -2.13
C VAL A 156 6.61 2.59 -1.09
N GLU A 157 6.76 3.51 -0.15
CA GLU A 157 7.83 3.53 0.84
C GLU A 157 7.57 2.57 2.01
N PHE A 158 6.32 2.11 2.19
CA PHE A 158 5.90 1.35 3.36
C PHE A 158 6.76 0.11 3.63
N LYS A 159 7.02 -0.70 2.60
CA LYS A 159 7.77 -1.95 2.77
C LYS A 159 9.15 -1.70 3.36
N GLN A 160 9.88 -0.73 2.83
CA GLN A 160 11.23 -0.42 3.30
C GLN A 160 11.20 0.20 4.70
N ILE A 161 10.25 1.09 4.97
CA ILE A 161 10.10 1.70 6.30
C ILE A 161 9.82 0.61 7.34
N VAL A 162 8.88 -0.30 7.05
CA VAL A 162 8.57 -1.43 7.93
C VAL A 162 9.76 -2.36 8.13
N GLU A 163 10.50 -2.71 7.07
CA GLU A 163 11.73 -3.51 7.19
C GLU A 163 12.73 -2.86 8.17
N GLU A 164 12.97 -1.55 8.04
CA GLU A 164 13.85 -0.82 8.96
C GLU A 164 13.32 -0.78 10.41
N MET A 165 12.02 -0.58 10.58
CA MET A 165 11.38 -0.56 11.90
C MET A 165 11.43 -1.94 12.58
N VAL A 166 11.34 -3.03 11.82
CA VAL A 166 11.49 -4.40 12.33
C VAL A 166 12.94 -4.65 12.76
N GLU A 167 13.92 -4.24 11.95
CA GLU A 167 15.35 -4.33 12.32
C GLU A 167 15.64 -3.58 13.62
N LYS A 168 15.03 -2.41 13.80
CA LYS A 168 15.15 -1.57 15.00
C LYS A 168 14.25 -2.01 16.17
N ARG A 169 13.48 -3.09 16.01
CA ARG A 169 12.53 -3.58 17.01
C ARG A 169 11.50 -2.53 17.45
N GLU A 170 11.05 -1.69 16.53
CA GLU A 170 9.99 -0.71 16.75
C GLU A 170 8.61 -1.30 16.47
N ILE A 171 8.53 -2.27 15.56
CA ILE A 171 7.32 -3.05 15.25
C ILE A 171 7.64 -4.53 15.10
N LEU A 172 6.64 -5.38 15.35
CA LEU A 172 6.71 -6.83 15.16
C LEU A 172 5.66 -7.27 14.14
N PRO A 173 6.04 -7.90 13.00
CA PRO A 173 5.08 -8.50 12.10
C PRO A 173 4.51 -9.77 12.71
N ILE A 174 3.18 -9.89 12.69
CA ILE A 174 2.43 -11.05 13.18
C ILE A 174 1.64 -11.63 12.02
N LYS A 175 1.71 -12.94 11.85
CA LYS A 175 0.79 -13.68 10.98
C LYS A 175 -0.34 -14.21 11.84
N ASN A 176 -1.57 -13.81 11.53
CA ASN A 176 -2.76 -14.36 12.18
C ASN A 176 -3.67 -15.00 11.14
N LYS A 177 -4.56 -15.89 11.58
CA LYS A 177 -5.64 -16.40 10.73
C LYS A 177 -6.91 -15.60 10.97
N TYR A 178 -7.45 -14.98 9.93
CA TYR A 178 -8.74 -14.30 9.96
C TYR A 178 -9.66 -14.93 8.91
N PHE A 179 -10.82 -15.45 9.32
CA PHE A 179 -11.70 -16.27 8.47
C PHE A 179 -11.00 -17.43 7.73
N GLY A 180 -9.97 -18.03 8.35
CA GLY A 180 -9.21 -19.14 7.75
C GLY A 180 -8.08 -18.73 6.80
N PHE A 181 -7.88 -17.43 6.59
CA PHE A 181 -6.86 -16.86 5.70
C PHE A 181 -5.72 -16.22 6.48
N ASP A 182 -4.49 -16.26 5.92
CA ASP A 182 -3.34 -15.58 6.50
C ASP A 182 -3.50 -14.06 6.37
N GLN A 183 -3.39 -13.36 7.48
CA GLN A 183 -3.45 -11.92 7.60
C GLN A 183 -2.13 -11.42 8.19
N ASN A 184 -1.43 -10.55 7.45
CA ASN A 184 -0.29 -9.82 7.99
C ASN A 184 -0.78 -8.66 8.85
N LYS A 185 -0.27 -8.60 10.07
CA LYS A 185 -0.49 -7.51 11.03
C LYS A 185 0.83 -7.02 11.57
N TYR A 186 0.81 -5.84 12.17
CA TYR A 186 1.96 -5.23 12.81
C TYR A 186 1.59 -4.84 14.24
N LEU A 187 2.41 -5.25 15.20
CA LEU A 187 2.29 -4.85 16.60
C LEU A 187 3.35 -3.79 16.90
N PRO A 188 2.99 -2.60 17.41
CA PRO A 188 3.97 -1.62 17.85
C PRO A 188 4.67 -2.13 19.12
N LEU A 189 6.00 -2.06 19.13
CA LEU A 189 6.85 -2.41 20.28
C LEU A 189 7.29 -1.19 21.08
N ARG A 190 6.98 0.02 20.59
CA ARG A 190 7.12 1.28 21.31
C ARG A 190 5.95 2.20 20.98
N GLU A 191 5.75 3.21 21.82
CA GLU A 191 4.81 4.30 21.52
C GLU A 191 5.36 5.23 20.43
N ALA A 192 4.45 5.92 19.76
CA ALA A 192 4.79 6.98 18.82
C ALA A 192 5.33 8.20 19.56
N ASP A 193 6.38 8.82 19.02
CA ASP A 193 6.89 10.11 19.48
C ASP A 193 5.97 11.23 18.97
N LEU A 194 5.00 11.63 19.81
CA LEU A 194 4.03 12.65 19.47
C LEU A 194 4.64 14.05 19.33
N SER A 195 5.89 14.28 19.76
CA SER A 195 6.55 15.58 19.56
C SER A 195 6.81 15.90 18.08
N ILE A 196 6.75 14.88 17.21
CA ILE A 196 6.90 14.99 15.76
C ILE A 196 5.59 15.37 15.06
N LEU A 197 4.45 15.25 15.76
CA LEU A 197 3.12 15.51 15.23
C LEU A 197 2.52 16.74 15.92
N SER A 198 2.01 17.67 15.12
CA SER A 198 1.21 18.78 15.63
C SER A 198 -0.14 18.29 16.15
N ALA A 199 -0.76 19.07 17.04
CA ALA A 199 -2.12 18.79 17.51
C ALA A 199 -3.14 18.72 16.35
N ARG A 200 -2.92 19.49 15.27
CA ARG A 200 -3.72 19.47 14.05
C ARG A 200 -3.61 18.12 13.33
N GLU A 201 -2.40 17.62 13.14
CA GLU A 201 -2.15 16.31 12.50
C GLU A 201 -2.73 15.17 13.34
N ILE A 202 -2.55 15.19 14.66
CA ILE A 202 -3.10 14.17 15.57
C ILE A 202 -4.64 14.15 15.48
N LYS A 203 -5.27 15.32 15.57
CA LYS A 203 -6.73 15.46 15.44
C LYS A 203 -7.21 14.91 14.09
N HIS A 204 -6.52 15.27 13.00
CA HIS A 204 -6.85 14.78 11.67
C HIS A 204 -6.75 13.27 11.55
N ILE A 205 -5.68 12.66 12.07
CA ILE A 205 -5.52 11.20 12.07
C ILE A 205 -6.69 10.57 12.85
N ASP A 206 -7.01 11.08 14.04
CA ASP A 206 -8.12 10.55 14.85
C ASP A 206 -9.48 10.66 14.13
N GLU A 207 -9.74 11.74 13.38
CA GLU A 207 -10.95 11.89 12.54
C GLU A 207 -11.01 10.84 11.42
N VAL A 208 -9.90 10.60 10.72
CA VAL A 208 -9.82 9.58 9.66
C VAL A 208 -10.03 8.17 10.25
N LEU A 209 -9.41 7.89 11.41
CA LEU A 209 -9.57 6.61 12.09
C LEU A 209 -11.02 6.39 12.55
N ALA A 210 -11.67 7.41 13.12
CA ALA A 210 -13.08 7.33 13.52
C ALA A 210 -14.01 7.02 12.34
N ARG A 211 -13.68 7.55 11.15
CA ARG A 211 -14.48 7.36 9.94
C ARG A 211 -14.28 6.00 9.27
N LEU A 212 -13.06 5.46 9.32
CA LEU A 212 -12.67 4.33 8.46
C LEU A 212 -12.31 3.04 9.20
N ALA A 213 -11.90 3.10 10.47
CA ALA A 213 -11.34 1.93 11.17
C ALA A 213 -12.36 0.85 11.54
N ASP A 214 -13.66 1.16 11.50
CA ASP A 214 -14.75 0.19 11.72
C ASP A 214 -15.25 -0.48 10.43
N LYS A 215 -14.87 0.04 9.26
CA LYS A 215 -15.24 -0.56 7.98
C LYS A 215 -14.60 -1.94 7.83
N ASN A 216 -15.35 -2.89 7.29
CA ASN A 216 -14.79 -4.18 6.92
C ASN A 216 -13.93 -4.06 5.64
N ALA A 217 -13.20 -5.13 5.31
CA ALA A 217 -12.26 -5.12 4.18
C ALA A 217 -12.93 -4.79 2.84
N ARG A 218 -14.19 -5.20 2.63
CA ARG A 218 -14.95 -4.91 1.41
C ARG A 218 -15.35 -3.45 1.38
N GLU A 219 -15.99 -2.95 2.44
CA GLU A 219 -16.44 -1.56 2.55
C GLU A 219 -15.29 -0.57 2.36
N LEU A 220 -14.14 -0.81 3.02
CA LEU A 220 -12.98 0.06 2.89
C LEU A 220 -12.36 0.02 1.49
N THR A 221 -12.42 -1.14 0.83
CA THR A 221 -11.94 -1.28 -0.56
C THR A 221 -12.87 -0.59 -1.54
N GLU A 222 -14.18 -0.77 -1.39
CA GLU A 222 -15.19 -0.10 -2.21
C GLU A 222 -15.09 1.42 -2.06
N TYR A 223 -14.95 1.91 -0.82
CA TYR A 223 -14.73 3.32 -0.54
C TYR A 223 -13.46 3.86 -1.23
N ALA A 224 -12.32 3.19 -1.08
CA ALA A 224 -11.09 3.61 -1.74
C ALA A 224 -11.15 3.55 -3.29
N HIS A 225 -11.97 2.67 -3.87
CA HIS A 225 -12.13 2.55 -5.32
C HIS A 225 -13.08 3.59 -5.91
N GLN A 226 -13.87 4.26 -5.08
CA GLN A 226 -14.77 5.35 -5.48
C GLN A 226 -14.13 6.73 -5.33
N ASP A 227 -13.01 6.83 -4.59
CA ASP A 227 -12.29 8.08 -4.41
C ASP A 227 -11.66 8.58 -5.73
N THR A 228 -11.89 9.86 -6.08
CA THR A 228 -11.45 10.47 -7.35
C THR A 228 -9.96 10.25 -7.64
N PRO A 229 -9.02 10.46 -6.71
CA PRO A 229 -7.61 10.22 -6.99
C PRO A 229 -7.32 8.77 -7.41
N TRP A 230 -8.02 7.77 -6.88
CA TRP A 230 -7.81 6.39 -7.32
C TRP A 230 -8.44 6.14 -8.71
N LEU A 231 -9.59 6.74 -9.00
CA LEU A 231 -10.34 6.56 -10.26
C LEU A 231 -9.64 7.12 -11.49
N VAL A 232 -8.98 8.28 -11.36
CA VAL A 232 -8.42 9.01 -12.51
C VAL A 232 -7.03 8.53 -12.93
N HIS A 233 -6.41 7.64 -12.16
CA HIS A 233 -5.07 7.09 -12.44
C HIS A 233 -5.12 5.64 -12.91
N GLN A 234 -4.15 5.23 -13.72
CA GLN A 234 -4.06 3.88 -14.26
C GLN A 234 -3.40 2.89 -13.29
N ASP A 235 -3.64 1.59 -13.48
CA ASP A 235 -2.98 0.52 -12.72
C ASP A 235 -1.44 0.66 -12.76
N GLY A 236 -0.83 0.78 -11.57
CA GLY A 236 0.62 0.93 -11.40
C GLY A 236 1.13 2.36 -11.53
N GLU A 237 0.25 3.35 -11.71
CA GLU A 237 0.61 4.76 -11.71
C GLU A 237 0.69 5.32 -10.30
N ILE A 238 1.55 6.33 -10.09
CA ILE A 238 1.58 7.08 -8.83
C ILE A 238 0.39 8.04 -8.83
N ILE A 239 -0.42 7.96 -7.79
CA ILE A 239 -1.57 8.84 -7.58
C ILE A 239 -1.06 10.23 -7.21
N SER A 240 -1.45 11.24 -7.99
CA SER A 240 -1.22 12.66 -7.72
C SER A 240 -2.12 13.15 -6.59
N TYR A 241 -1.51 13.83 -5.61
CA TYR A 241 -2.22 14.43 -4.47
C TYR A 241 -3.22 15.50 -4.90
N GLU A 242 -2.90 16.25 -5.96
CA GLU A 242 -3.71 17.35 -6.49
C GLU A 242 -5.09 16.90 -6.97
N THR A 243 -5.26 15.60 -7.25
CA THR A 243 -6.55 15.07 -7.68
C THR A 243 -7.61 15.02 -6.58
N VAL A 244 -7.25 15.30 -5.31
CA VAL A 244 -8.22 15.46 -4.22
C VAL A 244 -9.16 16.66 -4.43
N PHE A 245 -8.73 17.68 -5.17
CA PHE A 245 -9.56 18.86 -5.44
C PHE A 245 -10.69 18.60 -6.44
N TYR A 246 -10.77 17.38 -6.98
CA TYR A 246 -11.86 16.91 -7.83
C TYR A 246 -12.68 15.80 -7.16
N ARG A 247 -12.56 15.64 -5.83
CA ARG A 247 -13.38 14.70 -5.05
C ARG A 247 -14.85 15.09 -5.10
N ASP A 248 -15.70 14.05 -5.08
CA ASP A 248 -17.12 14.23 -4.87
C ASP A 248 -17.44 14.58 -3.39
N VAL A 249 -18.71 14.86 -3.13
CA VAL A 249 -19.21 15.21 -1.78
C VAL A 249 -19.09 14.07 -0.76
N GLU A 250 -18.92 12.82 -1.20
CA GLU A 250 -18.82 11.66 -0.31
C GLU A 250 -17.38 11.47 0.20
N HIS A 251 -16.39 11.87 -0.60
CA HIS A 251 -14.97 11.74 -0.27
C HIS A 251 -14.33 13.05 0.19
N SER A 252 -14.84 14.19 -0.27
CA SER A 252 -14.29 15.49 0.09
C SER A 252 -14.39 15.75 1.58
N VAL A 253 -13.30 16.27 2.15
CA VAL A 253 -13.21 16.68 3.56
C VAL A 253 -13.06 18.19 3.73
N ARG A 254 -13.22 18.96 2.64
CA ARG A 254 -13.37 20.43 2.67
C ARG A 254 -14.85 20.81 2.78
N ASN A 255 -15.16 21.73 3.67
CA ASN A 255 -16.45 22.41 3.68
C ASN A 255 -16.41 23.59 2.71
N TYR A 256 -16.81 23.38 1.46
CA TYR A 256 -16.94 24.45 0.47
C TYR A 256 -18.10 25.43 0.75
N GLN A 257 -18.88 25.21 1.80
CA GLN A 257 -19.97 26.11 2.20
C GLN A 257 -19.49 27.36 2.95
N ASP A 258 -18.26 27.35 3.48
CA ASP A 258 -17.70 28.47 4.26
C ASP A 258 -16.91 29.48 3.40
N GLU A 259 -16.80 29.25 2.08
CA GLU A 259 -16.03 30.10 1.14
C GLU A 259 -16.90 30.97 0.21
N LEU A 260 -18.19 31.13 0.49
CA LEU A 260 -19.15 31.94 -0.29
C LEU A 260 -19.71 33.15 0.49
#